data_AF-A0A2S3ZS66-F1
#
_entry.id   AF-A0A2S3ZS66-F1
#
_cell.length_a   1.000
_cell.length_b   1.000
_cell.length_c   1.000
_cell.angle_alpha   90.00
_cell.angle_beta   90.00
_cell.angle_gamma   90.00
#
_symmetry.space_group_name_H-M   'P 1'
#
loop_
_entity.id
_entity.type
_entity.pdbx_description
1 polymer ?
#
loop_
_entity_poly.entity_id
_entity_poly.type
_entity_poly.pdbx_seq_one_letter_code
_entity_poly.pdbx_strand_id
1 'polypeptide(L)'
;MPTSASVTVFYIAQGDAGTSGPALGCGDSAVAVTSATIMFTDPVEGALRTLLANHAAQIGQSGLSNALWQSSLSVDSVDRSGGTITAQLSGTLTLGGECDIPRAEQQLLRTAQQAAGAPVAIIVNGKALSDALSLK
;
A
#
# COMPACT_ATOMS: atom_id res chain seq x y z
N MET A 1 -12.15 -9.35 18.23
CA MET A 1 -11.02 -9.28 19.19
C MET A 1 -9.78 -8.88 18.41
N PRO A 2 -8.90 -8.03 18.95
CA PRO A 2 -7.65 -7.68 18.27
C PRO A 2 -6.73 -8.90 18.18
N THR A 3 -6.10 -9.07 17.02
CA THR A 3 -5.13 -10.12 16.70
C THR A 3 -3.73 -9.52 16.70
N SER A 4 -2.76 -10.26 17.25
CA SER A 4 -1.34 -9.90 17.20
C SER A 4 -0.62 -10.78 16.18
N ALA A 5 -0.18 -10.20 15.05
CA ALA A 5 0.58 -10.92 14.03
C ALA A 5 1.42 -9.95 13.19
N SER A 6 2.42 -10.47 12.48
CA SER A 6 3.12 -9.71 11.44
C SER A 6 2.25 -9.61 10.19
N VAL A 7 2.28 -8.45 9.53
CA VAL A 7 1.63 -8.24 8.23
C VAL A 7 2.66 -8.04 7.11
N THR A 8 2.29 -8.40 5.89
CA THR A 8 3.12 -8.16 4.71
C THR A 8 2.75 -6.82 4.08
N VAL A 9 3.74 -5.97 3.90
CA VAL A 9 3.62 -4.69 3.20
C VAL A 9 4.52 -4.71 1.97
N PHE A 10 4.14 -4.00 0.92
CA PHE A 10 4.96 -3.92 -0.30
C PHE A 10 5.72 -2.61 -0.34
N TYR A 11 6.93 -2.65 -0.90
CA TYR A 11 7.76 -1.51 -1.22
C TYR A 11 8.30 -1.64 -2.65
N ILE A 12 8.96 -0.60 -3.16
CA ILE A 12 9.33 -0.48 -4.56
C ILE A 12 10.84 -0.63 -4.73
N ALA A 13 11.27 -1.63 -5.49
CA ALA A 13 12.62 -1.70 -6.04
C ALA A 13 12.64 -0.97 -7.39
N GLN A 14 13.43 0.09 -7.50
CA GLN A 14 13.47 0.92 -8.71
C GLN A 14 14.42 0.34 -9.76
N GLY A 15 13.98 0.29 -11.02
CA GLY A 15 14.82 -0.10 -12.16
C GLY A 15 15.22 -1.58 -12.22
N ASP A 16 14.51 -2.45 -11.48
CA ASP A 16 14.82 -3.88 -11.38
C ASP A 16 13.97 -4.75 -12.33
N ALA A 17 13.08 -4.12 -13.11
CA ALA A 17 12.31 -4.70 -14.22
C ALA A 17 11.55 -6.01 -13.94
N GLY A 18 11.22 -6.28 -12.67
CA GLY A 18 10.51 -7.48 -12.23
C GLY A 18 11.41 -8.57 -11.63
N THR A 19 12.69 -8.29 -11.36
CA THR A 19 13.63 -9.30 -10.85
C THR A 19 13.37 -9.64 -9.38
N SER A 20 13.12 -8.64 -8.54
CA SER A 20 12.89 -8.82 -7.09
C SER A 20 11.43 -9.05 -6.71
N GLY A 21 10.50 -8.94 -7.66
CA GLY A 21 9.07 -9.08 -7.43
C GLY A 21 8.24 -8.76 -8.67
N PRO A 22 6.90 -8.73 -8.60
CA PRO A 22 6.06 -8.39 -9.75
C PRO A 22 6.46 -7.05 -10.35
N ALA A 23 6.66 -7.03 -11.67
CA ALA A 23 6.98 -5.82 -12.41
C ALA A 23 5.85 -4.80 -12.32
N LEU A 24 6.21 -3.52 -12.22
CA LEU A 24 5.31 -2.37 -12.10
C LEU A 24 5.75 -1.29 -13.08
N GLY A 25 4.79 -0.66 -13.75
CA GLY A 25 4.95 0.62 -14.45
C GLY A 25 6.33 0.85 -15.09
N CYS A 26 7.04 1.87 -14.63
CA CYS A 26 8.32 2.39 -15.15
C CYS A 26 9.54 1.45 -15.05
N GLY A 27 9.34 0.14 -15.06
CA GLY A 27 10.42 -0.85 -14.94
C GLY A 27 10.81 -1.13 -13.49
N ASP A 28 9.89 -0.93 -12.55
CA ASP A 28 10.11 -1.15 -11.12
C ASP A 28 9.55 -2.51 -10.68
N SER A 29 9.79 -2.91 -9.43
CA SER A 29 9.26 -4.16 -8.87
C SER A 29 8.64 -3.94 -7.49
N ALA A 30 7.52 -4.60 -7.22
CA ALA A 30 6.91 -4.61 -5.88
C ALA A 30 7.53 -5.73 -5.04
N VAL A 31 8.23 -5.37 -3.98
CA VAL A 31 8.89 -6.33 -3.09
C VAL A 31 8.11 -6.44 -1.79
N ALA A 32 7.75 -7.67 -1.42
CA ALA A 32 7.06 -7.96 -0.17
C ALA A 32 8.04 -7.90 1.02
N VAL A 33 7.67 -7.16 2.05
CA VAL A 33 8.42 -7.03 3.30
C VAL A 33 7.50 -7.36 4.46
N THR A 34 7.95 -8.26 5.32
CA THR A 34 7.22 -8.62 6.55
C THR A 34 7.51 -7.59 7.63
N SER A 35 6.46 -7.01 8.19
CA SER A 35 6.54 -6.07 9.31
C SER A 35 6.79 -6.77 10.65
N ALA A 36 7.12 -5.98 11.67
CA ALA A 36 7.08 -6.45 13.05
C ALA A 36 5.66 -6.89 13.46
N THR A 37 5.55 -7.62 14.56
CA THR A 37 4.24 -7.98 15.12
C THR A 37 3.47 -6.74 15.52
N ILE A 38 2.27 -6.59 14.96
CA ILE A 38 1.34 -5.50 15.23
C ILE A 38 0.01 -6.03 15.75
N MET A 39 -0.75 -5.17 16.42
CA MET A 39 -2.14 -5.45 16.79
C MET A 39 -3.12 -4.83 15.79
N PHE A 40 -4.10 -5.61 15.35
CA PHE A 40 -5.16 -5.15 14.45
C PHE A 40 -6.46 -5.96 14.63
N THR A 41 -7.58 -5.34 14.31
CA THR A 41 -8.89 -6.00 14.23
C THR A 41 -9.15 -6.57 12.84
N ASP A 42 -8.62 -5.93 11.81
CA ASP A 42 -8.67 -6.37 10.42
C ASP A 42 -7.24 -6.40 9.84
N PRO A 43 -6.82 -7.52 9.19
CA PRO A 43 -5.47 -7.61 8.63
C PRO A 43 -5.19 -6.59 7.52
N VAL A 44 -6.20 -6.21 6.73
CA VAL A 44 -6.06 -5.18 5.68
C VAL A 44 -5.81 -3.82 6.30
N GLU A 45 -6.59 -3.47 7.33
CA GLU A 45 -6.38 -2.25 8.11
C GLU A 45 -4.97 -2.22 8.73
N GLY A 46 -4.56 -3.32 9.36
CA GLY A 46 -3.24 -3.45 9.98
C GLY A 46 -2.09 -3.29 8.98
N ALA A 47 -2.20 -3.92 7.81
CA ALA A 47 -1.20 -3.84 6.74
C ALA A 47 -1.11 -2.43 6.15
N LEU A 48 -2.25 -1.83 5.79
CA LEU A 48 -2.28 -0.48 5.24
C LEU A 48 -1.79 0.56 6.27
N ARG A 49 -2.21 0.45 7.54
CA ARG A 49 -1.72 1.35 8.59
C ARG A 49 -0.21 1.23 8.78
N THR A 50 0.34 0.03 8.72
CA THR A 50 1.79 -0.20 8.83
C THR A 50 2.55 0.42 7.67
N LEU A 51 2.03 0.28 6.45
CA LEU A 51 2.58 0.89 5.26
C LEU A 51 2.59 2.42 5.34
N LEU A 52 1.45 3.00 5.73
CA LEU A 52 1.22 4.44 5.77
C LEU A 52 1.94 5.13 6.94
N ALA A 53 2.18 4.43 8.04
CA ALA A 53 2.95 4.94 9.17
C ALA A 53 4.45 5.11 8.83
N ASN A 54 4.94 4.48 7.76
CA ASN A 54 6.33 4.57 7.35
C ASN A 54 6.55 5.78 6.44
N HIS A 55 7.07 6.88 6.99
CA HIS A 55 7.41 8.08 6.23
C HIS A 55 8.86 8.11 5.70
N ALA A 56 9.58 6.99 5.77
CA ALA A 56 10.93 6.90 5.22
C ALA A 56 10.86 6.68 3.69
N ALA A 57 11.53 7.55 2.93
CA ALA A 57 11.63 7.42 1.48
C ALA A 57 12.37 6.13 1.06
N GLN A 58 13.34 5.69 1.86
CA GLN A 58 14.10 4.46 1.68
C GLN A 58 13.96 3.54 2.89
N ILE A 59 13.84 2.25 2.64
CA ILE A 59 13.63 1.23 3.68
C ILE A 59 14.99 0.70 4.14
N GLY A 60 15.58 1.36 5.14
CA GLY A 60 16.88 1.00 5.68
C GLY A 60 17.96 0.96 4.58
N GLN A 61 18.76 -0.11 4.55
CA GLN A 61 19.80 -0.33 3.53
C GLN A 61 19.39 -1.34 2.45
N SER A 62 18.10 -1.63 2.33
CA SER A 62 17.58 -2.65 1.40
C SER A 62 17.56 -2.20 -0.07
N GLY A 63 17.72 -0.90 -0.33
CA GLY A 63 17.51 -0.32 -1.67
C GLY A 63 16.03 -0.18 -2.05
N LEU A 64 15.10 -0.59 -1.19
CA LEU A 64 13.66 -0.41 -1.42
C LEU A 64 13.24 1.02 -1.09
N SER A 65 12.28 1.52 -1.86
CA SER A 65 11.70 2.86 -1.71
C SER A 65 10.22 2.79 -1.39
N ASN A 66 9.73 3.79 -0.65
CA ASN A 66 8.31 3.95 -0.37
C ASN A 66 7.77 5.09 -1.24
N ALA A 67 6.83 4.81 -2.15
CA ALA A 67 6.23 5.86 -2.99
C ALA A 67 5.30 6.80 -2.21
N LEU A 68 4.82 6.37 -1.03
CA LEU A 68 3.85 7.09 -0.21
C LEU A 68 4.50 7.90 0.91
N TRP A 69 5.83 8.02 0.95
CA TRP A 69 6.56 8.61 2.09
C TRP A 69 6.16 10.07 2.41
N GLN A 70 5.81 10.86 1.38
CA GLN A 70 5.29 12.24 1.53
C GLN A 70 3.77 12.31 1.67
N SER A 71 3.08 11.19 1.46
CA SER A 71 1.63 11.12 1.56
C SER A 71 1.24 10.97 3.03
N SER A 72 0.14 11.62 3.40
CA SER A 72 -0.45 11.53 4.73
C SER A 72 -1.84 10.94 4.58
N LEU A 73 -1.91 9.61 4.57
CA LEU A 73 -3.16 8.86 4.46
C LEU A 73 -3.44 8.11 5.76
N SER A 74 -4.71 7.98 6.10
CA SER A 74 -5.21 7.19 7.21
C SER A 74 -6.24 6.19 6.71
N VAL A 75 -6.32 5.02 7.35
CA VAL A 75 -7.35 4.03 7.07
C VAL A 75 -8.55 4.35 7.94
N ASP A 76 -9.69 4.66 7.32
CA ASP A 76 -10.93 4.99 8.03
C ASP A 76 -11.70 3.72 8.42
N SER A 77 -11.84 2.79 7.48
CA SER A 77 -12.55 1.53 7.68
C SER A 77 -12.23 0.50 6.61
N VAL A 78 -12.49 -0.78 6.91
CA VAL A 78 -12.46 -1.87 5.93
C VAL A 78 -13.83 -2.54 5.95
N ASP A 79 -14.56 -2.44 4.84
CA ASP A 79 -15.82 -3.15 4.65
C ASP A 79 -15.57 -4.54 4.06
N ARG A 80 -16.13 -5.54 4.72
CA ARG A 80 -16.16 -6.94 4.26
C ARG A 80 -17.59 -7.48 4.13
N SER A 81 -18.59 -6.62 4.24
CA SER A 81 -19.99 -7.03 4.26
C SER A 81 -20.51 -7.36 2.86
N GLY A 82 -19.91 -6.75 1.83
CA GLY A 82 -20.18 -7.05 0.43
C GLY A 82 -19.37 -8.23 -0.15
N GLY A 83 -19.60 -8.52 -1.44
CA GLY A 83 -18.85 -9.54 -2.19
C GLY A 83 -17.41 -9.14 -2.55
N THR A 84 -16.97 -7.93 -2.19
CA THR A 84 -15.60 -7.44 -2.41
C THR A 84 -15.16 -6.63 -1.21
N ILE A 85 -13.95 -6.89 -0.72
CA ILE A 85 -13.40 -6.17 0.43
C ILE A 85 -13.04 -4.76 -0.03
N THR A 86 -13.49 -3.75 0.71
CA THR A 86 -13.25 -2.34 0.36
C THR A 86 -12.57 -1.62 1.51
N ALA A 87 -11.37 -1.10 1.29
CA ALA A 87 -10.66 -0.27 2.25
C ALA A 87 -10.92 1.21 1.94
N GLN A 88 -11.46 1.92 2.93
CA GLN A 88 -11.69 3.37 2.89
C GLN A 88 -10.50 4.09 3.54
N LEU A 89 -9.91 5.01 2.80
CA LEU A 89 -8.80 5.84 3.24
C LEU A 89 -9.14 7.32 3.06
N SER A 90 -8.58 8.15 3.92
CA SER A 90 -8.69 9.61 3.83
C SER A 90 -7.32 10.26 4.00
N GLY A 91 -7.15 11.45 3.43
CA GLY A 91 -5.94 12.27 3.63
C GLY A 91 -5.39 12.88 2.33
N THR A 92 -4.08 13.12 2.30
CA THR A 92 -3.39 13.82 1.20
C THR A 92 -2.38 12.90 0.52
N LEU A 93 -2.52 12.75 -0.80
CA LEU A 93 -1.57 12.06 -1.65
C LEU A 93 -0.55 13.07 -2.23
N THR A 94 0.73 12.83 -1.93
CA THR A 94 1.85 13.58 -2.47
C THR A 94 2.74 12.60 -3.22
N LEU A 95 2.76 12.73 -4.54
CA LEU A 95 3.55 11.91 -5.47
C LEU A 95 4.55 12.80 -6.20
N GLY A 96 5.76 12.28 -6.44
CA GLY A 96 6.88 13.02 -7.02
C GLY A 96 6.95 12.99 -8.55
N GLY A 97 6.16 12.15 -9.24
CA GLY A 97 6.12 12.11 -10.70
C GLY A 97 5.22 11.02 -11.29
N GLU A 98 5.19 10.90 -12.62
CA GLU A 98 4.33 9.96 -13.36
C GLU A 98 4.59 8.48 -12.98
N CYS A 99 5.83 8.14 -12.64
CA CYS A 99 6.18 6.79 -12.18
C CYS A 99 5.71 6.50 -10.76
N ASP A 100 5.47 7.53 -9.94
CA ASP A 100 5.01 7.34 -8.55
C ASP A 100 3.53 6.98 -8.48
N ILE A 101 2.73 7.34 -9.49
CA ILE A 101 1.32 6.93 -9.61
C ILE A 101 1.17 5.41 -9.60
N PRO A 102 1.72 4.66 -10.58
CA PRO A 102 1.60 3.20 -10.60
C PRO A 102 2.34 2.54 -9.42
N ARG A 103 3.42 3.15 -8.92
CA ARG A 103 4.13 2.66 -7.73
C ARG A 103 3.24 2.72 -6.49
N ALA A 104 2.68 3.88 -6.17
CA ALA A 104 1.80 4.08 -5.02
C ALA A 104 0.53 3.23 -5.12
N GLU A 105 -0.06 3.15 -6.32
CA GLU A 105 -1.23 2.32 -6.58
C GLU A 105 -0.95 0.86 -6.25
N GLN A 106 0.10 0.30 -6.85
CA GLN A 106 0.44 -1.11 -6.64
C GLN A 106 0.89 -1.38 -5.20
N GLN A 107 1.59 -0.43 -4.57
CA GLN A 107 2.03 -0.59 -3.19
C GLN A 107 0.84 -0.73 -2.22
N LEU A 108 -0.19 0.12 -2.36
CA LEU A 108 -1.43 0.05 -1.58
C LEU A 108 -2.22 -1.22 -1.92
N LEU A 109 -2.48 -1.44 -3.21
CA LEU A 109 -3.34 -2.51 -3.68
C LEU A 109 -2.78 -3.90 -3.32
N ARG A 110 -1.48 -4.14 -3.56
CA ARG A 110 -0.83 -5.42 -3.25
C ARG A 110 -0.77 -5.67 -1.76
N THR A 111 -0.48 -4.64 -0.96
CA THR A 111 -0.49 -4.74 0.51
C THR A 111 -1.87 -5.16 1.02
N ALA A 112 -2.93 -4.50 0.54
CA ALA A 112 -4.29 -4.82 0.93
C ALA A 112 -4.71 -6.23 0.48
N GLN A 113 -4.45 -6.60 -0.78
CA GLN A 113 -4.80 -7.91 -1.33
C GLN A 113 -4.07 -9.05 -0.61
N GLN A 114 -2.78 -8.88 -0.33
CA GLN A 114 -1.99 -9.87 0.39
C GLN A 114 -2.50 -10.08 1.82
N ALA A 115 -2.87 -8.99 2.50
CA ALA A 115 -3.44 -9.06 3.85
C ALA A 115 -4.86 -9.63 3.88
N ALA A 116 -5.65 -9.40 2.82
CA ALA A 116 -6.98 -9.96 2.66
C ALA A 116 -6.98 -11.44 2.25
N GLY A 117 -5.98 -11.88 1.48
CA GLY A 117 -6.02 -13.15 0.76
C GLY A 117 -7.07 -13.18 -0.37
N ALA A 118 -7.57 -12.01 -0.79
CA ALA A 118 -8.65 -11.84 -1.74
C ALA A 118 -8.53 -10.49 -2.48
N PRO A 119 -9.25 -10.28 -3.59
CA PRO A 119 -9.32 -8.98 -4.25
C PRO A 119 -9.86 -7.89 -3.29
N VAL A 120 -9.15 -6.78 -3.22
CA VAL A 120 -9.52 -5.60 -2.40
C VAL A 120 -9.64 -4.39 -3.31
N ALA A 121 -10.70 -3.60 -3.11
CA ALA A 121 -10.85 -2.27 -3.67
C ALA A 121 -10.38 -1.23 -2.65
N ILE A 122 -9.73 -0.17 -3.12
CA ILE A 122 -9.27 0.93 -2.27
C ILE A 122 -9.95 2.21 -2.74
N ILE A 123 -10.55 2.91 -1.77
CA ILE A 123 -11.20 4.20 -1.99
C ILE A 123 -10.45 5.23 -1.15
N VAL A 124 -10.01 6.31 -1.78
CA VAL A 124 -9.30 7.43 -1.14
C VAL A 124 -10.13 8.69 -1.28
N ASN A 125 -10.47 9.33 -0.15
CA ASN A 125 -11.32 10.53 -0.13
C ASN A 125 -12.64 10.37 -0.91
N GLY A 126 -13.25 9.19 -0.83
CA GLY A 126 -14.51 8.87 -1.54
C GLY A 126 -14.36 8.60 -3.04
N LYS A 127 -13.15 8.53 -3.59
CA LYS A 127 -12.87 8.19 -5.00
C LYS A 127 -12.10 6.89 -5.11
N ALA A 128 -12.24 6.17 -6.23
CA ALA A 128 -11.42 4.99 -6.49
C ALA A 128 -9.93 5.39 -6.48
N LEU A 129 -9.06 4.47 -6.04
CA LEU A 129 -7.62 4.74 -5.93
C LEU A 129 -7.01 5.27 -7.23
N SER A 130 -7.34 4.66 -8.37
CA SER A 130 -6.91 5.11 -9.70
C SER A 130 -7.29 6.56 -9.98
N ASP A 131 -8.51 6.96 -9.62
CA ASP A 131 -9.03 8.31 -9.83
C ASP A 131 -8.37 9.31 -8.87
N ALA A 132 -8.14 8.91 -7.62
CA ALA A 132 -7.48 9.73 -6.61
C ALA A 132 -6.02 10.03 -6.99
N LEU A 133 -5.34 9.10 -7.68
CA LEU A 133 -3.97 9.27 -8.16
C LEU A 133 -3.88 10.03 -9.49
N SER A 134 -4.92 9.95 -10.34
CA SER A 134 -4.97 10.61 -11.65
C SER A 134 -5.31 12.10 -11.60
N LEU A 135 -5.75 12.62 -10.46
CA LEU A 135 -6.17 14.01 -10.28
C LEU A 135 -5.01 15.00 -10.06
N LYS A 136 -3.76 14.58 -10.29
CA LYS A 136 -2.56 15.39 -10.03
C LYS A 136 -1.83 15.76 -11.31
#